data_AF-A0A3B3ZZJ7-F1
#
_entry.id   AF-A0A3B3ZZJ7-F1
#
_cell.length_a   1.000
_cell.length_b   1.000
_cell.length_c   1.000
_cell.angle_alpha   90.00
_cell.angle_beta   90.00
_cell.angle_gamma   90.00
#
_symmetry.space_group_name_H-M   'P 1'
#
loop_
_entity.id
_entity.type
_entity.pdbx_description
1 polymer ?
#
loop_
_entity_poly.entity_id
_entity_poly.type
_entity_poly.pdbx_seq_one_letter_code
_entity_poly.pdbx_strand_id
1 'polypeptide(L)'
;MRLRSRLTFASGLVIGFMTLHVLLDWDLHTLQHVSKEDTTRILCWIMTSPKNLQSRTVHARETWAKRCDVTLYMSSTETAFPTVALNVSEGRENLYWKTIRAFQYIHDKHLDQADWFFKADDDTFVVVENLHLILSSFNPEEPYYLGRRFSPFVKQGYFSKSVSRSLSCVTICSLSPALCCVRAAYTPSTVSSVIHAPLSHPTI
;
A
#
# COMPACT_ATOMS: atom_id res chain seq x y z
N MET A 1 65.12 -23.16 46.75
CA MET A 1 63.67 -23.48 46.70
C MET A 1 63.06 -22.69 45.54
N ARG A 2 62.47 -23.37 44.54
CA ARG A 2 61.36 -22.98 43.60
C ARG A 2 61.32 -21.55 43.02
N LEU A 3 61.00 -21.24 41.76
CA LEU A 3 60.63 -21.94 40.52
C LEU A 3 60.71 -20.87 39.39
N ARG A 4 60.91 -21.27 38.13
CA ARG A 4 60.78 -20.40 36.94
C ARG A 4 59.33 -19.93 36.73
N SER A 5 59.12 -18.77 36.09
CA SER A 5 58.09 -18.64 35.05
C SER A 5 58.28 -17.38 34.18
N ARG A 6 58.28 -17.60 32.86
CA ARG A 6 58.06 -16.60 31.80
C ARG A 6 56.55 -16.45 31.59
N LEU A 7 56.07 -15.23 31.33
CA LEU A 7 54.82 -14.96 30.59
C LEU A 7 55.08 -13.65 29.78
N THR A 8 55.45 -13.71 28.50
CA THR A 8 54.58 -13.62 27.31
C THR A 8 53.45 -12.57 27.42
N PHE A 9 53.71 -11.40 26.84
CA PHE A 9 52.73 -10.34 26.57
C PHE A 9 51.72 -10.87 25.53
N ALA A 10 50.47 -11.09 25.96
CA ALA A 10 49.38 -11.46 25.07
C ALA A 10 48.65 -10.18 24.60
N SER A 11 48.52 -10.10 23.28
CA SER A 11 47.56 -9.31 22.50
C SER A 11 46.23 -9.07 23.22
N GLY A 12 45.88 -7.80 23.46
CA GLY A 12 44.60 -7.47 24.08
C GLY A 12 44.31 -5.98 24.10
N LEU A 13 44.40 -5.29 22.96
CA LEU A 13 43.99 -3.87 22.90
C LEU A 13 43.44 -3.40 21.53
N VAL A 14 42.87 -4.31 20.73
CA VAL A 14 42.20 -3.93 19.46
C VAL A 14 40.67 -4.11 19.52
N ILE A 15 40.17 -4.88 20.49
CA ILE A 15 38.72 -5.18 20.60
C ILE A 15 37.90 -4.00 21.16
N GLY A 16 38.55 -3.05 21.86
CA GLY A 16 37.86 -1.87 22.42
C GLY A 16 37.62 -0.72 21.44
N PHE A 17 38.41 -0.62 20.36
CA PHE A 17 38.27 0.48 19.38
C PHE A 17 37.25 0.17 18.28
N MET A 18 37.05 -1.13 18.01
CA MET A 18 36.09 -1.59 17.00
C MET A 18 34.64 -1.59 17.53
N THR A 19 34.43 -1.79 18.84
CA THR A 19 33.10 -1.72 19.47
C THR A 19 32.58 -0.29 19.61
N LEU A 20 33.45 0.70 19.81
CA LEU A 20 33.03 2.11 19.87
C LEU A 20 32.71 2.67 18.47
N HIS A 21 33.43 2.26 17.43
CA HIS A 21 33.06 2.58 16.03
C HIS A 21 31.75 1.92 15.61
N VAL A 22 31.55 0.63 15.94
CA VAL A 22 30.32 -0.09 15.57
C VAL A 22 29.07 0.49 16.27
N LEU A 23 29.19 0.97 17.50
CA LEU A 23 28.08 1.65 18.20
C LEU A 23 27.78 3.04 17.60
N LEU A 24 28.81 3.80 17.18
CA LEU A 24 28.65 5.10 16.54
C LEU A 24 28.13 4.99 15.10
N ASP A 25 28.49 3.94 14.35
CA ASP A 25 27.95 3.63 13.01
C ASP A 25 26.49 3.14 13.07
N TRP A 26 26.10 2.44 14.14
CA TRP A 26 24.71 2.00 14.36
C TRP A 26 23.79 3.18 14.66
N ASP A 27 24.26 4.17 15.43
CA ASP A 27 23.55 5.43 15.69
C ASP A 27 23.50 6.31 14.42
N LEU A 28 24.57 6.41 13.62
CA LEU A 28 24.52 7.23 12.40
C LEU A 28 23.57 6.69 11.33
N HIS A 29 23.48 5.36 11.12
CA HIS A 29 22.52 4.78 10.18
C HIS A 29 21.06 4.97 10.61
N THR A 30 20.78 4.87 11.91
CA THR A 30 19.43 5.07 12.45
C THR A 30 19.04 6.55 12.46
N LEU A 31 19.97 7.46 12.74
CA LEU A 31 19.72 8.90 12.68
C LEU A 31 19.51 9.41 11.26
N GLN A 32 20.17 8.81 10.25
CA GLN A 32 19.93 9.16 8.85
C GLN A 32 18.53 8.72 8.39
N HIS A 33 18.04 7.56 8.85
CA HIS A 33 16.67 7.09 8.58
C HIS A 33 15.58 7.95 9.21
N VAL A 34 15.83 8.55 10.38
CA VAL A 34 14.87 9.43 11.07
C VAL A 34 14.92 10.88 10.53
N SER A 35 16.01 11.27 9.86
CA SER A 35 16.21 12.63 9.34
C SER A 35 15.59 12.91 7.96
N LYS A 36 15.18 11.87 7.23
CA LYS A 36 14.36 12.07 6.03
C LYS A 36 12.93 12.26 6.50
N GLU A 37 12.53 13.51 6.68
CA GLU A 37 11.13 13.93 6.56
C GLU A 37 10.72 13.70 5.09
N ASP A 38 10.76 12.45 4.64
CA ASP A 38 10.21 12.04 3.36
C ASP A 38 8.71 12.08 3.59
N THR A 39 8.13 13.25 3.33
CA THR A 39 6.70 13.51 3.46
C THR A 39 5.98 12.56 2.52
N THR A 40 5.70 11.37 3.03
CA THR A 40 5.11 10.27 2.30
C THR A 40 3.72 10.70 1.89
N ARG A 41 3.47 10.95 0.61
CA ARG A 41 2.17 11.46 0.16
C ARG A 41 1.23 10.29 -0.12
N ILE A 42 0.08 10.27 0.55
CA ILE A 42 -0.91 9.20 0.49
C ILE A 42 -2.21 9.72 -0.13
N LEU A 43 -2.59 9.13 -1.25
CA LEU A 43 -3.93 9.28 -1.81
C LEU A 43 -4.83 8.15 -1.29
N CYS A 44 -5.88 8.51 -0.57
CA CYS A 44 -6.92 7.61 -0.12
C CYS A 44 -8.11 7.66 -1.09
N TRP A 45 -8.46 6.53 -1.71
CA TRP A 45 -9.72 6.42 -2.45
C TRP A 45 -10.70 5.52 -1.72
N ILE A 46 -11.90 6.04 -1.48
CA ILE A 46 -12.95 5.38 -0.71
C ILE A 46 -14.04 4.93 -1.68
N MET A 47 -14.21 3.62 -1.81
CA MET A 47 -15.28 3.02 -2.61
C MET A 47 -16.61 3.13 -1.86
N THR A 48 -17.62 3.70 -2.52
CA THR A 48 -18.95 3.86 -1.93
C THR A 48 -20.06 3.72 -2.98
N SER A 49 -21.31 3.90 -2.53
CA SER A 49 -22.51 3.99 -3.36
C SER A 49 -23.30 5.25 -2.97
N PRO A 50 -24.13 5.80 -3.87
CA PRO A 50 -24.96 6.96 -3.57
C PRO A 50 -25.84 6.80 -2.32
N LYS A 51 -26.27 5.57 -2.02
CA LYS A 51 -27.10 5.23 -0.85
C LYS A 51 -26.35 5.31 0.48
N ASN A 52 -25.03 5.17 0.47
CA ASN A 52 -24.20 5.10 1.67
C ASN A 52 -23.56 6.44 2.04
N LEU A 53 -23.72 7.48 1.21
CA LEU A 53 -23.00 8.74 1.37
C LEU A 53 -23.25 9.40 2.73
N GLN A 54 -24.51 9.50 3.14
CA GLN A 54 -24.91 10.15 4.39
C GLN A 54 -24.85 9.21 5.60
N SER A 55 -24.93 7.89 5.39
CA SER A 55 -24.96 6.91 6.50
C SER A 55 -23.58 6.36 6.85
N ARG A 56 -22.60 6.43 5.95
CA ARG A 56 -21.27 5.84 6.13
C ARG A 56 -20.15 6.77 5.70
N THR A 57 -20.15 7.17 4.42
CA THR A 57 -19.04 7.92 3.81
C THR A 57 -18.79 9.25 4.49
N VAL A 58 -19.84 9.92 4.96
CA VAL A 58 -19.73 11.16 5.76
C VAL A 58 -18.85 10.96 6.99
N HIS A 59 -18.94 9.82 7.68
CA HIS A 59 -18.15 9.57 8.88
C HIS A 59 -16.67 9.42 8.55
N ALA A 60 -16.32 8.75 7.45
CA ALA A 60 -14.94 8.69 6.98
C ALA A 60 -14.40 10.09 6.63
N ARG A 61 -15.19 10.91 5.91
CA ARG A 61 -14.85 12.31 5.57
C ARG A 61 -14.58 13.16 6.80
N GLU A 62 -15.46 13.12 7.78
CA GLU A 62 -15.33 13.96 8.98
C GLU A 62 -14.23 13.50 9.95
N THR A 63 -13.71 12.27 9.79
CA THR A 63 -12.75 11.66 10.72
C THR A 63 -11.36 11.45 10.14
N TRP A 64 -11.07 10.28 9.57
CA TRP A 64 -9.73 9.86 9.20
C TRP A 64 -9.36 10.28 7.78
N ALA A 65 -10.33 10.38 6.86
CA ALA A 65 -10.02 10.64 5.46
C ALA A 65 -9.38 12.02 5.24
N LYS A 66 -9.81 13.04 6.00
CA LYS A 66 -9.20 14.38 5.99
C LYS A 66 -7.72 14.43 6.39
N ARG A 67 -7.16 13.33 6.91
CA ARG A 67 -5.74 13.19 7.27
C ARG A 67 -4.90 12.60 6.14
N CYS A 68 -5.52 12.11 5.07
CA CYS A 68 -4.79 11.74 3.84
C CYS A 68 -4.46 13.01 3.04
N ASP A 69 -3.34 13.01 2.32
CA ASP A 69 -2.92 14.15 1.48
C ASP A 69 -3.91 14.44 0.36
N VAL A 70 -4.45 13.38 -0.26
CA VAL A 70 -5.52 13.45 -1.24
C VAL A 70 -6.60 12.44 -0.88
N THR A 71 -7.86 12.85 -0.93
CA THR A 71 -9.00 11.95 -0.70
C THR A 71 -9.98 12.00 -1.85
N LEU A 72 -10.33 10.83 -2.38
CA LEU A 72 -11.32 10.66 -3.43
C LEU A 72 -12.45 9.74 -2.97
N TYR A 73 -13.69 10.12 -3.26
CA TYR A 73 -14.87 9.31 -2.97
C TYR A 73 -15.41 8.73 -4.27
N MET A 74 -15.23 7.44 -4.48
CA MET A 74 -15.56 6.76 -5.73
C MET A 74 -16.98 6.21 -5.68
N SER A 75 -17.87 6.74 -6.53
CA SER A 75 -19.29 6.39 -6.59
C SER A 75 -19.70 6.00 -8.01
N SER A 76 -20.87 5.37 -8.19
CA SER A 76 -21.41 5.11 -9.53
C SER A 76 -21.77 6.39 -10.27
N THR A 77 -22.31 7.38 -9.54
CA THR A 77 -22.80 8.65 -10.06
C THR A 77 -22.22 9.82 -9.29
N GLU A 78 -22.20 10.98 -9.94
CA GLU A 78 -21.93 12.26 -9.29
C GLU A 78 -23.12 12.65 -8.41
N THR A 79 -22.86 13.29 -7.27
CA THR A 79 -23.87 13.69 -6.29
C THR A 79 -23.50 15.03 -5.68
N ALA A 80 -24.32 15.56 -4.77
CA ALA A 80 -23.97 16.75 -3.98
C ALA A 80 -22.80 16.49 -2.99
N PHE A 81 -22.51 15.22 -2.69
CA PHE A 81 -21.28 14.85 -2.00
C PHE A 81 -20.15 14.87 -3.05
N PRO A 82 -18.90 15.27 -2.71
CA PRO A 82 -17.79 15.38 -3.66
C PRO A 82 -17.30 14.01 -4.16
N THR A 83 -18.14 13.34 -4.94
CA THR A 83 -17.92 11.99 -5.47
C THR A 83 -17.43 12.04 -6.90
N VAL A 84 -16.45 11.20 -7.21
CA VAL A 84 -16.05 10.89 -8.57
C VAL A 84 -17.02 9.86 -9.13
N ALA A 85 -17.67 10.19 -10.26
CA ALA A 85 -18.58 9.30 -10.96
C ALA A 85 -17.81 8.29 -11.83
N LEU A 86 -17.92 7.01 -11.51
CA LEU A 86 -17.24 5.94 -12.25
C LEU A 86 -18.05 5.42 -13.45
N ASN A 87 -19.33 5.77 -13.55
CA ASN A 87 -20.26 5.28 -14.58
C ASN A 87 -20.32 3.74 -14.65
N VAL A 88 -20.35 3.10 -13.49
CA VAL A 88 -20.53 1.65 -13.32
C VAL A 88 -21.75 1.42 -12.45
N SER A 89 -22.63 0.51 -12.85
CA SER A 89 -23.83 0.15 -12.10
C SER A 89 -23.50 -0.28 -10.66
N GLU A 90 -24.43 -0.01 -9.74
CA GLU A 90 -24.36 -0.55 -8.38
C GLU A 90 -24.52 -2.07 -8.39
N GLY A 91 -24.04 -2.72 -7.33
CA GLY A 91 -24.12 -4.17 -7.17
C GLY A 91 -22.79 -4.81 -6.81
N ARG A 92 -22.85 -5.95 -6.12
CA ARG A 92 -21.66 -6.67 -5.63
C ARG A 92 -20.84 -7.25 -6.78
N GLU A 93 -21.51 -7.67 -7.83
CA GLU A 93 -20.97 -8.15 -9.09
C GLU A 93 -20.18 -7.08 -9.85
N ASN A 94 -20.55 -5.81 -9.68
CA ASN A 94 -19.92 -4.67 -10.36
C ASN A 94 -18.74 -4.05 -9.58
N LEU A 95 -18.46 -4.51 -8.35
CA LEU A 95 -17.36 -3.99 -7.53
C LEU A 95 -15.98 -4.11 -8.20
N TYR A 96 -15.79 -5.17 -8.99
CA TYR A 96 -14.57 -5.34 -9.78
C TYR A 96 -14.43 -4.20 -10.79
N TRP A 97 -15.46 -3.95 -11.61
CA TRP A 97 -15.46 -2.89 -12.62
C TRP A 97 -15.33 -1.49 -12.00
N LYS A 98 -16.00 -1.25 -10.87
CA LYS A 98 -15.82 -0.02 -10.09
C LYS A 98 -14.36 0.17 -9.67
N THR A 99 -13.71 -0.89 -9.19
CA THR A 99 -12.29 -0.83 -8.81
C THR A 99 -11.41 -0.49 -10.02
N ILE A 100 -11.62 -1.15 -11.16
CA ILE A 100 -10.87 -0.86 -12.40
C ILE A 100 -11.06 0.59 -12.86
N ARG A 101 -12.30 1.11 -12.86
CA ARG A 101 -12.56 2.51 -13.23
C ARG A 101 -11.95 3.50 -12.25
N ALA A 102 -11.93 3.20 -10.96
CA ALA A 102 -11.26 4.04 -9.97
C ALA A 102 -9.75 4.11 -10.23
N PHE A 103 -9.11 2.97 -10.50
CA PHE A 103 -7.69 2.92 -10.86
C PHE A 103 -7.39 3.77 -12.11
N GLN A 104 -8.21 3.62 -13.17
CA GLN A 104 -8.05 4.41 -14.40
C GLN A 104 -8.18 5.91 -14.13
N TYR A 105 -9.21 6.33 -13.41
CA TYR A 105 -9.41 7.73 -13.05
C TYR A 105 -8.20 8.31 -12.29
N ILE A 106 -7.67 7.56 -11.34
CA ILE A 106 -6.56 7.99 -10.50
C ILE A 106 -5.26 8.05 -11.30
N HIS A 107 -5.01 7.05 -12.13
CA HIS A 107 -3.88 7.06 -13.04
C HIS A 107 -3.92 8.29 -13.96
N ASP A 108 -5.08 8.63 -14.51
CA ASP A 108 -5.19 9.70 -15.49
C ASP A 108 -5.20 11.11 -14.89
N LYS A 109 -5.56 11.25 -13.60
CA LYS A 109 -5.81 12.57 -12.97
C LYS A 109 -4.96 12.86 -11.73
N HIS A 110 -4.50 11.84 -11.03
CA HIS A 110 -3.93 11.97 -9.68
C HIS A 110 -2.60 11.21 -9.50
N LEU A 111 -2.01 10.66 -10.55
CA LEU A 111 -0.78 9.87 -10.48
C LEU A 111 0.38 10.64 -9.82
N ASP A 112 0.55 11.92 -10.17
CA ASP A 112 1.65 12.75 -9.64
C ASP A 112 1.36 13.36 -8.27
N GLN A 113 0.14 13.18 -7.75
CA GLN A 113 -0.32 13.82 -6.50
C GLN A 113 0.02 13.02 -5.25
N ALA A 114 0.41 11.74 -5.39
CA ALA A 114 0.76 10.90 -4.27
C ALA A 114 1.81 9.84 -4.66
N ASP A 115 2.56 9.40 -3.68
CA ASP A 115 3.54 8.31 -3.82
C ASP A 115 2.88 6.96 -3.54
N TRP A 116 1.85 6.98 -2.69
CA TRP A 116 1.13 5.80 -2.23
C TRP A 116 -0.38 5.93 -2.41
N PHE A 117 -0.99 4.84 -2.86
CA PHE A 117 -2.41 4.81 -3.19
C PHE A 117 -3.14 3.80 -2.32
N PHE A 118 -4.00 4.27 -1.44
CA PHE A 118 -4.70 3.47 -0.43
C PHE A 118 -6.18 3.31 -0.80
N LYS A 119 -6.59 2.09 -1.15
CA LYS A 119 -8.00 1.72 -1.32
C LYS A 119 -8.67 1.44 0.02
N ALA A 120 -9.81 2.08 0.27
CA ALA A 120 -10.73 1.78 1.37
C ALA A 120 -12.18 1.59 0.88
N ASP A 121 -13.00 0.97 1.72
CA ASP A 121 -14.46 0.93 1.56
C ASP A 121 -15.11 1.92 2.55
N ASP A 122 -16.38 2.28 2.34
CA ASP A 122 -17.10 3.28 3.15
C ASP A 122 -17.35 2.90 4.63
N ASP A 123 -17.09 1.65 5.00
CA ASP A 123 -17.15 1.11 6.36
C ASP A 123 -15.78 0.86 6.99
N THR A 124 -14.70 1.38 6.38
CA THR A 124 -13.33 1.26 6.86
C THR A 124 -12.94 2.42 7.79
N PHE A 125 -12.19 2.13 8.84
CA PHE A 125 -11.53 3.11 9.70
C PHE A 125 -10.02 2.91 9.68
N VAL A 126 -9.26 4.01 9.61
CA VAL A 126 -7.80 3.99 9.50
C VAL A 126 -7.19 5.04 10.42
N VAL A 127 -6.08 4.70 11.05
CA VAL A 127 -5.20 5.67 11.71
C VAL A 127 -4.11 6.05 10.69
N VAL A 128 -4.28 7.19 10.02
CA VAL A 128 -3.44 7.59 8.87
C VAL A 128 -1.99 7.85 9.32
N GLU A 129 -1.78 8.30 10.55
CA GLU A 129 -0.45 8.48 11.14
C GLU A 129 0.33 7.16 11.20
N ASN A 130 -0.33 6.07 11.59
CA ASN A 130 0.28 4.74 11.56
C ASN A 130 0.57 4.29 10.12
N LEU A 131 -0.23 4.74 9.15
CA LEU A 131 0.00 4.45 7.74
C LEU A 131 1.27 5.13 7.25
N HIS A 132 1.47 6.42 7.53
CA HIS A 132 2.72 7.12 7.22
C HIS A 132 3.93 6.44 7.86
N LEU A 133 3.83 6.04 9.13
CA LEU A 133 4.93 5.33 9.83
C LEU A 133 5.29 3.99 9.18
N ILE A 134 4.32 3.24 8.69
CA ILE A 134 4.59 1.98 7.98
C ILE A 134 5.25 2.29 6.64
N LEU A 135 4.70 3.23 5.88
CA LEU A 135 5.13 3.52 4.51
C LEU A 135 6.48 4.22 4.43
N SER A 136 6.86 5.00 5.44
CA SER A 136 8.18 5.65 5.50
C SER A 136 9.34 4.66 5.54
N SER A 137 9.07 3.39 5.85
CA SER A 137 10.08 2.32 5.80
C SER A 137 10.27 1.69 4.42
N PHE A 138 9.48 2.07 3.41
CA PHE A 138 9.52 1.51 2.07
C PHE A 138 9.95 2.55 1.02
N ASN A 139 10.65 2.11 -0.03
CA ASN A 139 10.98 2.96 -1.17
C ASN A 139 9.77 3.13 -2.11
N PRO A 140 9.21 4.33 -2.30
CA PRO A 140 8.09 4.54 -3.20
C PRO A 140 8.46 4.36 -4.69
N GLU A 141 9.72 4.17 -5.06
CA GLU A 141 10.08 3.85 -6.46
C GLU A 141 9.96 2.35 -6.78
N GLU A 142 9.76 1.50 -5.77
CA GLU A 142 9.67 0.05 -5.93
C GLU A 142 8.22 -0.47 -5.90
N PRO A 143 7.93 -1.60 -6.61
CA PRO A 143 6.57 -2.13 -6.71
C PRO A 143 6.17 -2.85 -5.42
N TYR A 144 5.37 -2.17 -4.60
CA TYR A 144 4.79 -2.74 -3.39
C TYR A 144 3.28 -2.96 -3.51
N TYR A 145 2.82 -4.07 -2.92
CA TYR A 145 1.41 -4.32 -2.63
C TYR A 145 1.31 -4.77 -1.17
N LEU A 146 0.95 -3.84 -0.30
CA LEU A 146 0.83 -4.10 1.14
C LEU A 146 -0.61 -4.38 1.51
N GLY A 147 -0.85 -5.39 2.35
CA GLY A 147 -2.18 -5.76 2.80
C GLY A 147 -2.26 -7.11 3.50
N ARG A 148 -3.46 -7.45 3.98
CA ARG A 148 -3.73 -8.80 4.47
C ARG A 148 -3.96 -9.75 3.29
N ARG A 149 -2.98 -10.61 3.01
CA ARG A 149 -3.06 -11.65 1.98
C ARG A 149 -3.86 -12.85 2.50
N PHE A 150 -4.88 -13.24 1.76
CA PHE A 150 -5.70 -14.43 1.97
C PHE A 150 -5.36 -15.45 0.89
N SER A 151 -5.19 -16.71 1.27
CA SER A 151 -5.03 -17.83 0.32
C SER A 151 -5.97 -19.02 0.57
N PRO A 152 -7.23 -18.85 1.02
CA PRO A 152 -8.11 -19.99 1.27
C PRO A 152 -8.64 -20.65 -0.01
N PHE A 153 -8.77 -19.91 -1.12
CA PHE A 153 -9.44 -20.40 -2.34
C PHE A 153 -8.53 -20.48 -3.57
N VAL A 154 -7.43 -19.72 -3.60
CA VAL A 154 -6.51 -19.68 -4.75
C VAL A 154 -5.06 -19.75 -4.27
N LYS A 155 -4.23 -20.54 -4.98
CA LYS A 155 -2.83 -20.80 -4.60
C LYS A 155 -1.98 -19.52 -4.60
N GLN A 156 -2.24 -18.62 -5.54
CA GLN A 156 -1.54 -17.33 -5.62
C GLN A 156 -1.93 -16.36 -4.49
N GLY A 157 -3.01 -16.64 -3.75
CA GLY A 157 -3.58 -15.71 -2.77
C GLY A 157 -4.12 -14.41 -3.38
N TYR A 158 -4.84 -13.63 -2.58
CA TYR A 158 -5.40 -12.34 -2.93
C TYR A 158 -5.48 -11.45 -1.69
N PHE A 159 -5.38 -10.14 -1.85
CA PHE A 159 -5.61 -9.22 -0.74
C PHE A 159 -7.11 -9.10 -0.46
N SER A 160 -7.49 -9.07 0.82
CA SER A 160 -8.91 -8.93 1.17
C SER A 160 -9.48 -7.63 0.65
N LYS A 161 -10.72 -7.73 0.16
CA LYS A 161 -11.53 -6.57 -0.21
C LYS A 161 -12.11 -5.86 1.02
N SER A 162 -12.22 -6.52 2.18
CA SER A 162 -12.96 -6.05 3.36
C SER A 162 -12.26 -6.35 4.70
N VAL A 163 -12.39 -5.40 5.64
CA VAL A 163 -11.69 -5.31 6.95
C VAL A 163 -12.35 -6.16 8.05
N SER A 164 -13.13 -7.18 7.73
CA SER A 164 -13.89 -7.92 8.76
C SER A 164 -13.12 -9.12 9.35
N ARG A 165 -11.94 -8.88 9.92
CA ARG A 165 -11.37 -9.56 11.11
C ARG A 165 -9.91 -9.14 11.27
N SER A 166 -9.70 -8.27 12.26
CA SER A 166 -8.44 -7.93 12.91
C SER A 166 -7.25 -7.66 11.98
N LEU A 167 -6.89 -6.38 11.91
CA LEU A 167 -5.77 -5.75 11.18
C LEU A 167 -6.09 -5.32 9.74
N SER A 168 -5.81 -4.03 9.52
CA SER A 168 -6.14 -3.15 8.40
C SER A 168 -6.13 -3.82 7.03
N CYS A 169 -7.22 -3.68 6.27
CA CYS A 169 -7.11 -3.86 4.82
C CYS A 169 -6.35 -2.67 4.28
N VAL A 170 -5.24 -3.00 3.65
CA VAL A 170 -4.38 -2.08 2.96
C VAL A 170 -4.24 -2.73 1.59
N THR A 171 -4.48 -1.98 0.52
CA THR A 171 -3.87 -2.30 -0.77
C THR A 171 -3.19 -1.00 -1.10
N ILE A 172 -1.94 -0.92 -0.68
CA ILE A 172 -1.09 0.22 -0.99
C ILE A 172 -0.20 -0.19 -2.12
N CYS A 173 -0.38 0.53 -3.23
CA CYS A 173 0.45 0.42 -4.40
C CYS A 173 1.32 1.66 -4.49
N SER A 174 2.63 1.50 -4.63
CA SER A 174 3.43 2.52 -5.31
C SER A 174 3.16 2.36 -6.81
N LEU A 175 2.68 3.42 -7.46
CA LEU A 175 2.42 3.40 -8.90
C LEU A 175 3.68 3.69 -9.73
N SER A 176 4.85 3.91 -9.11
CA SER A 176 6.11 4.18 -9.83
C SER A 176 6.47 3.06 -10.83
N PRO A 177 6.07 1.78 -10.62
CA PRO A 177 6.18 0.73 -11.62
C PRO A 177 4.82 0.21 -12.14
N ALA A 178 3.69 0.89 -11.90
CA ALA A 178 2.42 0.54 -12.58
C ALA A 178 2.46 0.83 -14.08
N LEU A 179 3.51 1.53 -14.54
CA LEU A 179 4.00 1.48 -15.91
C LEU A 179 4.40 0.07 -16.40
N CYS A 180 4.47 -0.94 -15.52
CA CYS A 180 4.79 -2.33 -15.84
C CYS A 180 3.53 -3.22 -15.85
N CYS A 181 2.61 -3.07 -14.89
CA CYS A 181 1.36 -3.84 -14.90
C CYS A 181 0.38 -3.42 -15.99
N VAL A 182 0.26 -2.11 -16.29
CA VAL A 182 -0.63 -1.64 -17.37
C VAL A 182 0.04 -1.82 -18.75
N ARG A 183 1.37 -1.67 -18.84
CA ARG A 183 2.13 -1.89 -20.09
C ARG A 183 2.28 -3.37 -20.46
N ALA A 184 2.21 -4.29 -19.49
CA ALA A 184 2.04 -5.72 -19.74
C ALA A 184 0.66 -6.06 -20.34
N ALA A 185 -0.36 -5.22 -20.11
CA ALA A 185 -1.68 -5.39 -20.73
C ALA A 185 -1.80 -4.77 -22.13
N TYR A 186 -0.84 -3.91 -22.54
CA TYR A 186 -0.93 -3.11 -23.77
C TYR A 186 0.36 -3.11 -24.64
N THR A 187 1.19 -4.15 -24.57
CA THR A 187 2.26 -4.38 -25.55
C THR A 187 1.82 -5.42 -26.59
N PRO A 188 1.78 -5.10 -27.91
CA PRO A 188 1.26 -6.00 -28.94
C PRO A 188 2.05 -7.29 -29.19
N SER A 189 3.17 -7.53 -28.50
CA SER A 189 4.10 -8.62 -28.80
C SER A 189 4.07 -9.80 -27.83
N THR A 190 3.23 -9.80 -26.80
CA THR A 190 3.17 -10.92 -25.83
C THR A 190 1.75 -11.45 -25.59
N VAL A 191 0.83 -11.20 -26.52
CA VAL A 191 -0.48 -11.85 -26.56
C VAL A 191 -0.34 -13.20 -27.26
N SER A 192 0.23 -14.20 -26.57
CA SER A 192 0.10 -15.59 -27.04
C SER A 192 -0.10 -16.64 -25.95
N SER A 193 -0.23 -16.27 -24.66
CA SER A 193 -0.34 -17.31 -23.62
C SER A 193 -1.29 -17.07 -22.45
N VAL A 194 -2.09 -15.98 -22.42
CA VAL A 194 -3.03 -15.78 -21.28
C VAL A 194 -4.48 -15.45 -21.69
N ILE A 195 -4.80 -15.32 -22.98
CA ILE A 195 -6.19 -15.09 -23.43
C ILE A 195 -6.63 -16.24 -24.32
N HIS A 196 -6.82 -17.43 -23.76
CA HIS A 196 -7.70 -18.48 -24.29
C HIS A 196 -8.21 -19.31 -23.11
N ALA A 197 -9.17 -18.73 -22.37
CA ALA A 197 -10.11 -19.52 -21.58
C ALA A 197 -11.50 -19.22 -22.17
N PRO A 198 -12.16 -20.18 -22.82
CA PRO A 198 -13.47 -19.96 -23.41
C PRO A 198 -14.49 -19.68 -22.31
N LEU A 199 -15.30 -18.65 -22.53
CA LEU A 199 -16.46 -18.32 -21.73
C LEU A 199 -17.49 -19.46 -21.84
N SER A 200 -17.54 -20.33 -20.84
CA SER A 200 -18.71 -21.18 -20.61
C SER A 200 -19.57 -20.57 -19.50
N HIS A 201 -20.73 -20.04 -19.87
CA HIS A 201 -21.80 -19.67 -18.94
C HIS A 201 -22.21 -20.88 -18.09
N PRO A 202 -22.38 -20.74 -16.76
CA PRO A 202 -23.09 -21.75 -15.99
C PRO A 202 -24.60 -21.53 -16.16
N THR A 203 -25.25 -22.47 -16.83
CA THR A 203 -26.70 -22.66 -16.77
C THR A 203 -26.99 -23.59 -15.58
N ILE A 204 -27.77 -23.08 -14.61
CA ILE A 204 -28.44 -23.73 -13.46
C ILE A 204 -27.64 -24.78 -12.69
#